data_AF-A0A643IW67-F1
#
_entry.id   AF-A0A643IW67-F1
#
_cell.length_a   1.000
_cell.length_b   1.000
_cell.length_c   1.000
_cell.angle_alpha   90.00
_cell.angle_beta   90.00
_cell.angle_gamma   90.00
#
_symmetry.space_group_name_H-M   'P 1'
#
loop_
_entity.id
_entity.type
_entity.pdbx_description
1 polymer ?
#
loop_
_entity_poly.entity_id
_entity_poly.type
_entity_poly.pdbx_seq_one_letter_code
_entity_poly.pdbx_strand_id
1 'polypeptide(L)'
;MSIKIHHGPNGSYKTSGAIQDDAVPALKDGRVIITNVRGFTLERAYQVFPDLPNTAEIINLDLESLEDLEKMRTWFQWAPRGAFLIFDETQLLFPKSWREKDLERFDYPGGPEAAHAADRPMGWLDAWTRHRHFNWDIVLTTPNISYIRDDIRMTCEMAYKHSNLAVIGIPGRYKEAQHDAQLNRPPADGTIIEYKRIRKQTFALYQSTATGKTQDTKAGKSLFRSPKLVLLLALLAGTIGFVWYMGPLRTIGAPAAATPADAPGDPAQAPAAPAAVAAPARPAANSFLPPGLVPDGPAAAPVDLNAHPFADRRISILAHAYRQSRGDIYLFALEDPTGRRLELTSWQLIGSGYRVTPKGECVVELRYEDWKQTVTCAGRQAGAVASIAPAVPVAASADAPARGQSPLTIVPDSEYASRPWRHK
;
A
#
# COMPACT_ATOMS: atom_id res chain seq x y z
N MET A 1 -13.13 -1.11 13.86
CA MET A 1 -14.50 -0.58 13.99
C MET A 1 -14.51 0.78 13.35
N SER A 2 -15.02 0.83 12.12
CA SER A 2 -15.03 1.97 11.22
C SER A 2 -16.29 1.98 10.38
N ILE A 3 -16.73 3.16 9.98
CA ILE A 3 -17.71 3.41 8.93
C ILE A 3 -16.97 3.89 7.68
N LYS A 4 -17.05 3.11 6.60
CA LYS A 4 -16.42 3.41 5.31
C LYS A 4 -17.47 3.68 4.25
N ILE A 5 -17.19 4.60 3.31
CA ILE A 5 -18.04 4.83 2.14
C ILE A 5 -17.30 4.44 0.87
N HIS A 6 -17.82 3.49 0.10
CA HIS A 6 -17.37 3.17 -1.25
C HIS A 6 -18.29 3.86 -2.26
N HIS A 7 -17.75 4.77 -3.08
CA HIS A 7 -18.56 5.47 -4.06
C HIS A 7 -17.95 5.55 -5.44
N GLY A 8 -18.79 5.61 -6.46
CA GLY A 8 -18.36 5.69 -7.85
C GLY A 8 -19.48 5.31 -8.82
N PRO A 9 -19.33 5.61 -10.11
CA PRO A 9 -20.36 5.33 -11.10
C PRO A 9 -20.69 3.83 -11.18
N ASN A 10 -21.83 3.49 -11.75
CA ASN A 10 -22.23 2.10 -11.94
C ASN A 10 -21.16 1.33 -12.76
N GLY A 11 -20.85 0.11 -12.30
CA GLY A 11 -19.76 -0.70 -12.86
C GLY A 11 -18.35 -0.25 -12.45
N SER A 12 -18.20 0.59 -11.41
CA SER A 12 -16.91 0.99 -10.83
C SER A 12 -16.28 -0.02 -9.86
N TYR A 13 -16.96 -1.13 -9.58
CA TYR A 13 -16.55 -2.16 -8.61
C TYR A 13 -16.68 -1.78 -7.12
N LYS A 14 -17.49 -0.77 -6.79
CA LYS A 14 -17.77 -0.33 -5.40
C LYS A 14 -18.15 -1.48 -4.45
N THR A 15 -19.17 -2.25 -4.81
CA THR A 15 -19.68 -3.38 -4.02
C THR A 15 -18.67 -4.53 -3.98
N SER A 16 -18.00 -4.82 -5.10
CA SER A 16 -16.96 -5.86 -5.17
C SER A 16 -15.78 -5.53 -4.26
N GLY A 17 -15.35 -4.26 -4.25
CA GLY A 17 -14.29 -3.77 -3.39
C GLY A 17 -14.65 -3.91 -1.91
N ALA A 18 -15.84 -3.45 -1.52
CA ALA A 18 -16.35 -3.61 -0.15
C ALA A 18 -16.39 -5.08 0.30
N ILE A 19 -16.85 -6.00 -0.56
CA ILE A 19 -16.85 -7.43 -0.22
C ILE A 19 -15.42 -7.96 -0.06
N GLN A 20 -14.56 -7.68 -1.04
CA GLN A 20 -13.21 -8.22 -1.07
C GLN A 20 -12.33 -7.72 0.07
N ASP A 21 -12.37 -6.40 0.31
CA ASP A 21 -11.43 -5.71 1.18
C ASP A 21 -11.95 -5.65 2.63
N ASP A 22 -13.26 -5.75 2.83
CA ASP A 22 -13.88 -5.60 4.16
C ASP A 22 -14.71 -6.82 4.60
N ALA A 23 -15.65 -7.31 3.77
CA ALA A 23 -16.54 -8.41 4.19
C ALA A 23 -15.82 -9.76 4.32
N VAL A 24 -14.94 -10.08 3.38
CA VAL A 24 -14.21 -11.35 3.38
C VAL A 24 -13.30 -11.49 4.61
N PRO A 25 -12.51 -10.47 5.01
CA PRO A 25 -11.82 -10.49 6.30
C PRO A 25 -12.78 -10.70 7.48
N ALA A 26 -13.90 -9.96 7.54
CA ALA A 26 -14.86 -10.08 8.64
C ALA A 26 -15.49 -11.49 8.73
N LEU A 27 -15.79 -12.12 7.59
CA LEU A 27 -16.26 -13.51 7.52
C LEU A 27 -15.22 -14.50 8.05
N LYS A 28 -13.95 -14.31 7.68
CA LYS A 28 -12.84 -15.16 8.16
C LYS A 28 -12.59 -15.02 9.66
N ASP A 29 -12.88 -13.84 10.20
CA ASP A 29 -12.88 -13.59 11.65
C ASP A 29 -14.11 -14.18 12.36
N GLY A 30 -15.03 -14.83 11.62
CA GLY A 30 -16.20 -15.49 12.16
C GLY A 30 -17.30 -14.53 12.63
N ARG A 31 -17.33 -13.30 12.09
CA ARG A 31 -18.31 -12.27 12.44
C ARG A 31 -19.62 -12.47 11.69
N VAL A 32 -20.72 -12.04 12.32
CA VAL A 32 -22.02 -11.93 11.67
C VAL A 32 -21.99 -10.79 10.65
N ILE A 33 -22.31 -11.11 9.40
CA ILE A 33 -22.44 -10.13 8.31
C ILE A 33 -23.92 -9.78 8.13
N ILE A 34 -24.28 -8.50 8.19
CA ILE A 34 -25.62 -8.03 7.83
C ILE A 34 -25.52 -7.29 6.50
N THR A 35 -26.28 -7.72 5.48
CA THR A 35 -26.13 -7.12 4.15
C THR A 35 -27.36 -7.24 3.26
N ASN A 36 -27.54 -6.24 2.41
CA ASN A 36 -28.48 -6.27 1.29
C ASN A 36 -27.82 -6.53 -0.08
N VAL A 37 -26.55 -6.95 -0.09
CA VAL A 37 -25.88 -7.33 -1.34
C VAL A 37 -26.53 -8.59 -1.90
N ARG A 38 -27.11 -8.47 -3.09
CA ARG A 38 -27.83 -9.57 -3.75
C ARG A 38 -26.95 -10.79 -3.96
N GLY A 39 -27.46 -11.94 -3.51
CA GLY A 39 -26.83 -13.24 -3.70
C GLY A 39 -25.51 -13.40 -2.95
N PHE A 40 -25.21 -12.53 -1.97
CA PHE A 40 -24.11 -12.74 -1.04
C PHE A 40 -24.58 -13.57 0.15
N THR A 41 -24.65 -14.90 -0.04
CA THR A 41 -25.19 -15.83 0.97
C THR A 41 -24.11 -16.67 1.62
N LEU A 42 -24.42 -17.24 2.79
CA LEU A 42 -23.50 -18.07 3.55
C LEU A 42 -23.08 -19.33 2.77
N GLU A 43 -23.99 -19.94 2.01
CA GLU A 43 -23.70 -21.12 1.19
C GLU A 43 -22.65 -20.82 0.12
N ARG A 44 -22.77 -19.66 -0.54
CA ARG A 44 -21.78 -19.21 -1.53
C ARG A 44 -20.46 -18.87 -0.86
N ALA A 45 -20.49 -18.30 0.34
CA ALA A 45 -19.30 -18.03 1.12
C ALA A 45 -18.54 -19.34 1.42
N TYR A 46 -19.21 -20.40 1.88
CA TYR A 46 -18.60 -21.72 2.11
C TYR A 46 -18.11 -22.41 0.81
N GLN A 47 -18.80 -22.22 -0.32
CA GLN A 47 -18.32 -22.73 -1.60
C GLN A 47 -16.99 -22.09 -2.03
N VAL A 48 -16.80 -20.81 -1.73
CA VAL A 48 -15.59 -20.07 -2.08
C VAL A 48 -14.50 -20.21 -1.02
N PHE A 49 -14.88 -20.27 0.26
CA PHE A 49 -14.00 -20.40 1.42
C PHE A 49 -14.50 -21.56 2.32
N PRO A 50 -14.11 -22.81 2.02
CA PRO A 50 -14.58 -23.98 2.79
C PRO A 50 -14.09 -24.02 4.24
N ASP A 51 -13.06 -23.24 4.56
CA ASP A 51 -12.39 -23.15 5.86
C ASP A 51 -12.95 -22.04 6.76
N LEU A 52 -14.11 -21.47 6.42
CA LEU A 52 -14.75 -20.46 7.26
C LEU A 52 -15.11 -21.01 8.65
N PRO A 53 -15.00 -20.19 9.72
CA PRO A 53 -15.40 -20.60 11.05
C PRO A 53 -16.89 -20.96 11.10
N ASN A 54 -17.25 -21.95 11.92
CA ASN A 54 -18.66 -22.35 12.13
C ASN A 54 -19.52 -21.24 12.77
N THR A 55 -18.89 -20.18 13.29
CA THR A 55 -19.57 -18.99 13.82
C THR A 55 -19.90 -17.96 12.75
N ALA A 56 -19.41 -18.13 11.51
CA ALA A 56 -19.71 -17.22 10.42
C ALA A 56 -21.19 -17.31 10.03
N GLU A 57 -21.84 -16.15 10.00
CA GLU A 57 -23.26 -16.01 9.68
C GLU A 57 -23.44 -14.86 8.70
N ILE A 58 -24.37 -15.00 7.75
CA ILE A 58 -24.77 -13.91 6.85
C ILE A 58 -26.29 -13.74 6.93
N ILE A 59 -26.70 -12.55 7.39
CA ILE A 59 -28.09 -12.10 7.41
C ILE A 59 -28.32 -11.26 6.15
N ASN A 60 -28.98 -11.88 5.16
CA ASN A 60 -29.36 -11.20 3.92
C ASN A 60 -30.70 -10.49 4.08
N LEU A 61 -30.75 -9.21 3.69
CA LEU A 61 -31.93 -8.35 3.73
C LEU A 61 -32.29 -7.89 2.32
N ASP A 62 -33.58 -7.84 1.99
CA ASP A 62 -34.03 -7.43 0.66
C ASP A 62 -34.42 -5.94 0.63
N LEU A 63 -33.97 -5.21 -0.40
CA LEU A 63 -34.40 -3.84 -0.65
C LEU A 63 -35.85 -3.75 -1.15
N GLU A 64 -36.38 -4.84 -1.71
CA GLU A 64 -37.75 -4.91 -2.22
C GLU A 64 -38.78 -5.26 -1.12
N SER A 65 -38.32 -5.69 0.06
CA SER A 65 -39.16 -6.00 1.21
C SER A 65 -39.28 -4.79 2.15
N LEU A 66 -40.52 -4.36 2.42
CA LEU A 66 -40.78 -3.26 3.36
C LEU A 66 -40.33 -3.59 4.79
N GLU A 67 -40.44 -4.86 5.19
CA GLU A 67 -40.01 -5.32 6.51
C GLU A 67 -38.48 -5.23 6.64
N ASP A 68 -37.75 -5.73 5.64
CA ASP A 68 -36.29 -5.71 5.66
C ASP A 68 -35.73 -4.30 5.48
N LEU A 69 -36.42 -3.44 4.71
CA LEU A 69 -36.11 -2.01 4.68
C LEU A 69 -36.19 -1.38 6.06
N GLU A 70 -37.22 -1.70 6.84
CA GLU A 70 -37.33 -1.19 8.21
C GLU A 70 -36.24 -1.79 9.13
N LYS A 71 -35.93 -3.09 9.00
CA LYS A 71 -34.82 -3.73 9.73
C LYS A 71 -33.48 -3.05 9.41
N MET A 72 -33.22 -2.71 8.15
CA MET A 72 -32.02 -1.98 7.75
C MET A 72 -31.98 -0.56 8.30
N ARG A 73 -33.14 0.12 8.43
CA ARG A 73 -33.23 1.47 9.00
C ARG A 73 -33.09 1.49 10.52
N THR A 74 -33.48 0.41 11.16
CA THR A 74 -33.40 0.19 12.61
C THR A 74 -32.29 -0.79 12.99
N TRP A 75 -31.26 -0.94 12.13
CA TRP A 75 -30.19 -1.92 12.27
C TRP A 75 -29.57 -1.94 13.67
N PHE A 76 -29.40 -0.77 14.27
CA PHE A 76 -28.80 -0.58 15.59
C PHE A 76 -29.66 -1.07 16.76
N GLN A 77 -30.94 -1.35 16.54
CA GLN A 77 -31.84 -1.87 17.57
C GLN A 77 -31.63 -3.38 17.79
N TRP A 78 -31.21 -4.11 16.75
CA TRP A 78 -31.18 -5.58 16.76
C TRP A 78 -29.84 -6.20 16.35
N ALA A 79 -28.97 -5.47 15.63
CA ALA A 79 -27.68 -6.01 15.19
C ALA A 79 -26.85 -6.52 16.38
N PRO A 80 -26.25 -7.72 16.30
CA PRO A 80 -25.44 -8.25 17.39
C PRO A 80 -24.18 -7.40 17.57
N ARG A 81 -23.67 -7.33 18.80
CA ARG A 81 -22.35 -6.73 19.07
C ARG A 81 -21.30 -7.47 18.25
N GLY A 82 -20.33 -6.74 17.69
CA GLY A 82 -19.32 -7.35 16.83
C GLY A 82 -19.78 -7.54 15.37
N ALA A 83 -21.03 -7.25 15.00
CA ALA A 83 -21.49 -7.41 13.62
C ALA A 83 -20.72 -6.53 12.63
N PHE A 84 -20.61 -7.01 11.40
CA PHE A 84 -20.11 -6.26 10.26
C PHE A 84 -21.26 -6.02 9.28
N LEU A 85 -21.49 -4.77 8.89
CA LEU A 85 -22.65 -4.37 8.11
C LEU A 85 -22.22 -3.85 6.73
N ILE A 86 -22.86 -4.31 5.66
CA ILE A 86 -22.74 -3.70 4.32
C ILE A 86 -24.12 -3.27 3.83
N PHE A 87 -24.28 -1.97 3.65
CA PHE A 87 -25.45 -1.37 3.03
C PHE A 87 -25.14 -0.90 1.62
N ASP A 88 -25.44 -1.74 0.64
CA ASP A 88 -25.34 -1.43 -0.78
C ASP A 88 -26.45 -0.46 -1.20
N GLU A 89 -26.15 0.48 -2.11
CA GLU A 89 -27.09 1.51 -2.56
C GLU A 89 -27.71 2.32 -1.39
N THR A 90 -26.86 2.73 -0.45
CA THR A 90 -27.22 3.37 0.83
C THR A 90 -28.18 4.56 0.67
N GLN A 91 -28.13 5.28 -0.44
CA GLN A 91 -29.03 6.42 -0.70
C GLN A 91 -30.52 6.02 -0.75
N LEU A 92 -30.84 4.74 -0.99
CA LEU A 92 -32.20 4.21 -0.94
C LEU A 92 -32.63 3.88 0.49
N LEU A 93 -31.67 3.49 1.34
CA LEU A 93 -31.90 3.11 2.72
C LEU A 93 -32.04 4.33 3.63
N PHE A 94 -31.14 5.30 3.46
CA PHE A 94 -31.00 6.50 4.30
C PHE A 94 -31.08 7.77 3.44
N PRO A 95 -32.26 8.13 2.89
CA PRO A 95 -32.41 9.26 1.99
C PRO A 95 -31.96 10.59 2.60
N LYS A 96 -31.28 11.42 1.81
CA LYS A 96 -30.89 12.78 2.19
C LYS A 96 -32.07 13.73 2.44
N SER A 97 -33.25 13.39 1.92
CA SER A 97 -34.48 14.18 2.09
C SER A 97 -35.12 14.09 3.47
N TRP A 98 -34.80 13.09 4.29
CA TRP A 98 -35.36 12.98 5.64
C TRP A 98 -34.94 14.15 6.53
N ARG A 99 -35.87 14.66 7.31
CA ARG A 99 -35.64 15.69 8.33
C ARG A 99 -35.49 15.03 9.69
N GLU A 100 -35.08 15.80 10.69
CA GLU A 100 -34.91 15.34 12.08
C GLU A 100 -36.16 14.62 12.60
N LYS A 101 -37.36 15.20 12.41
CA LYS A 101 -38.64 14.57 12.76
C LYS A 101 -38.89 13.22 12.07
N ASP A 102 -38.40 13.06 10.84
CA ASP A 102 -38.55 11.80 10.10
C ASP A 102 -37.59 10.73 10.66
N LEU A 103 -36.48 11.12 11.27
CA LEU A 103 -35.49 10.24 11.91
C LEU A 103 -35.92 9.76 13.30
N GLU A 104 -36.67 10.56 14.05
CA GLU A 104 -37.22 10.20 15.38
C GLU A 104 -38.03 8.88 15.34
N ARG A 105 -38.61 8.54 14.19
CA ARG A 105 -39.31 7.26 13.99
C ARG A 105 -38.39 6.05 14.23
N PHE A 106 -37.09 6.18 14.00
CA PHE A 106 -36.13 5.09 14.17
C PHE A 106 -35.55 5.03 15.58
N ASP A 107 -35.95 5.93 16.48
CA ASP A 107 -35.51 5.88 17.87
C ASP A 107 -35.92 4.57 18.54
N TYR A 108 -35.15 4.19 19.55
CA TYR A 108 -35.35 2.91 20.22
C TYR A 108 -36.76 2.83 20.84
N PRO A 109 -37.53 1.76 20.57
CA PRO A 109 -38.87 1.62 21.12
C PRO A 109 -38.87 1.66 22.66
N GLY A 110 -39.74 2.48 23.24
CA GLY A 110 -39.79 2.68 24.69
C GLY A 110 -38.85 3.77 25.22
N GLY A 111 -38.11 4.45 24.33
CA GLY A 111 -37.29 5.61 24.67
C GLY A 111 -35.93 5.29 25.28
N PRO A 112 -35.22 6.31 25.79
CA PRO A 112 -33.84 6.19 26.25
C PRO A 112 -33.60 5.17 27.36
N GLU A 113 -34.52 5.05 28.32
CA GLU A 113 -34.41 4.10 29.44
C GLU A 113 -34.48 2.65 28.97
N ALA A 114 -35.41 2.36 28.05
CA ALA A 114 -35.52 1.04 27.44
C ALA A 114 -34.29 0.68 26.60
N ALA A 115 -33.75 1.66 25.86
CA ALA A 115 -32.51 1.49 25.10
C ALA A 115 -31.33 1.16 26.01
N HIS A 116 -31.21 1.86 27.14
CA HIS A 116 -30.17 1.60 28.12
C HIS A 116 -30.30 0.20 28.75
N ALA A 117 -31.52 -0.19 29.14
CA ALA A 117 -31.79 -1.52 29.68
C ALA A 117 -31.47 -2.64 28.68
N ALA A 118 -31.71 -2.41 27.38
CA ALA A 118 -31.38 -3.33 26.32
C ALA A 118 -29.91 -3.28 25.85
N ASP A 119 -29.10 -2.38 26.42
CA ASP A 119 -27.74 -2.09 25.97
C ASP A 119 -27.71 -1.79 24.47
N ARG A 120 -28.44 -0.74 24.07
CA ARG A 120 -28.63 -0.29 22.69
C ARG A 120 -28.50 1.23 22.56
N PRO A 121 -28.20 1.75 21.36
CA PRO A 121 -28.32 3.17 21.07
C PRO A 121 -29.76 3.65 21.23
N MET A 122 -29.91 4.86 21.76
CA MET A 122 -31.21 5.48 22.04
C MET A 122 -31.91 5.94 20.75
N GLY A 123 -31.14 6.30 19.74
CA GLY A 123 -31.68 6.83 18.49
C GLY A 123 -30.67 6.89 17.36
N TRP A 124 -31.08 7.52 16.26
CA TRP A 124 -30.34 7.53 15.00
C TRP A 124 -28.90 8.06 15.12
N LEU A 125 -28.74 9.32 15.57
CA LEU A 125 -27.42 9.96 15.65
C LEU A 125 -26.50 9.22 16.64
N ASP A 126 -27.11 8.75 17.72
CA ASP A 126 -26.45 8.02 18.78
C ASP A 126 -25.90 6.66 18.28
N ALA A 127 -26.65 5.97 17.42
CA ALA A 127 -26.21 4.73 16.80
C ALA A 127 -24.99 4.93 15.89
N TRP A 128 -25.02 5.95 15.03
CA TRP A 128 -23.91 6.26 14.11
C TRP A 128 -22.66 6.72 14.85
N THR A 129 -22.81 7.53 15.91
CA THR A 129 -21.66 8.05 16.67
C THR A 129 -21.07 7.00 17.62
N ARG A 130 -21.89 6.16 18.25
CA ARG A 130 -21.43 5.14 19.21
C ARG A 130 -21.22 3.75 18.60
N HIS A 131 -21.19 3.61 17.27
CA HIS A 131 -21.02 2.31 16.60
C HIS A 131 -19.79 1.51 17.09
N ARG A 132 -18.72 2.20 17.48
CA ARG A 132 -17.50 1.58 18.03
C ARG A 132 -17.70 0.93 19.40
N HIS A 133 -18.62 1.45 20.23
CA HIS A 133 -18.93 0.86 21.54
C HIS A 133 -19.57 -0.52 21.43
N PHE A 134 -20.20 -0.81 20.29
CA PHE A 134 -20.86 -2.08 20.00
C PHE A 134 -20.00 -3.00 19.14
N ASN A 135 -18.79 -2.57 18.80
CA ASN A 135 -17.96 -3.22 17.80
C ASN A 135 -18.76 -3.46 16.51
N TRP A 136 -19.32 -2.38 15.94
CA TRP A 136 -19.83 -2.41 14.57
C TRP A 136 -18.83 -1.81 13.57
N ASP A 137 -18.58 -2.56 12.49
CA ASP A 137 -17.93 -2.05 11.28
C ASP A 137 -19.03 -1.91 10.23
N ILE A 138 -19.10 -0.77 9.56
CA ILE A 138 -20.17 -0.46 8.61
C ILE A 138 -19.55 -0.02 7.29
N VAL A 139 -19.96 -0.65 6.20
CA VAL A 139 -19.55 -0.25 4.85
C VAL A 139 -20.78 0.16 4.07
N LEU A 140 -20.73 1.38 3.55
CA LEU A 140 -21.79 2.01 2.79
C LEU A 140 -21.34 2.06 1.33
N THR A 141 -22.20 1.66 0.40
CA THR A 141 -21.93 1.86 -1.03
C THR A 141 -22.95 2.80 -1.66
N THR A 142 -22.49 3.65 -2.57
CA THR A 142 -23.38 4.58 -3.27
C THR A 142 -22.81 4.99 -4.63
N PRO A 143 -23.64 5.32 -5.64
CA PRO A 143 -23.15 5.85 -6.90
C PRO A 143 -22.41 7.18 -6.74
N ASN A 144 -22.82 7.98 -5.74
CA ASN A 144 -22.24 9.28 -5.45
C ASN A 144 -22.34 9.60 -3.96
N ILE A 145 -21.20 9.90 -3.34
CA ILE A 145 -21.14 10.25 -1.92
C ILE A 145 -22.05 11.43 -1.52
N SER A 146 -22.35 12.34 -2.45
CA SER A 146 -23.24 13.49 -2.16
C SER A 146 -24.69 13.07 -1.85
N TYR A 147 -25.08 11.84 -2.17
CA TYR A 147 -26.40 11.30 -1.82
C TYR A 147 -26.48 10.82 -0.38
N ILE A 148 -25.34 10.61 0.27
CA ILE A 148 -25.30 10.23 1.68
C ILE A 148 -25.56 11.46 2.54
N ARG A 149 -26.35 11.26 3.59
CA ARG A 149 -26.67 12.28 4.58
C ARG A 149 -25.42 12.77 5.31
N ASP A 150 -25.42 14.03 5.69
CA ASP A 150 -24.22 14.65 6.28
C ASP A 150 -23.97 14.15 7.72
N ASP A 151 -25.03 13.80 8.47
CA ASP A 151 -24.93 13.14 9.79
C ASP A 151 -24.16 11.82 9.74
N ILE A 152 -24.40 10.99 8.73
CA ILE A 152 -23.65 9.75 8.48
C ILE A 152 -22.22 10.10 8.05
N ARG A 153 -22.05 11.00 7.08
CA ARG A 153 -20.72 11.33 6.52
C ARG A 153 -19.76 11.87 7.58
N MET A 154 -20.26 12.66 8.54
CA MET A 154 -19.46 13.19 9.65
C MET A 154 -18.99 12.12 10.65
N THR A 155 -19.62 10.94 10.65
CA THR A 155 -19.20 9.79 11.47
C THR A 155 -18.31 8.79 10.71
N CYS A 156 -18.15 8.96 9.40
CA CYS A 156 -17.32 8.10 8.58
C CYS A 156 -15.84 8.47 8.70
N GLU A 157 -14.95 7.49 8.86
CA GLU A 157 -13.52 7.77 8.92
C GLU A 157 -12.99 8.18 7.56
N MET A 158 -13.32 7.41 6.51
CA MET A 158 -12.81 7.65 5.16
C MET A 158 -13.81 7.20 4.10
N ALA A 159 -13.72 7.84 2.93
CA ALA A 159 -14.41 7.43 1.73
C ALA A 159 -13.42 6.99 0.64
N TYR A 160 -13.85 6.07 -0.21
CA TYR A 160 -13.07 5.45 -1.26
C TYR A 160 -13.78 5.67 -2.59
N LYS A 161 -13.19 6.48 -3.46
CA LYS A 161 -13.72 6.73 -4.80
C LYS A 161 -13.23 5.67 -5.78
N HIS A 162 -14.15 4.90 -6.32
CA HIS A 162 -13.93 3.83 -7.27
C HIS A 162 -14.04 4.35 -8.71
N SER A 163 -13.12 3.94 -9.58
CA SER A 163 -13.10 4.31 -10.99
C SER A 163 -12.67 3.11 -11.83
N ASN A 164 -13.55 2.61 -12.70
CA ASN A 164 -13.26 1.46 -13.58
C ASN A 164 -12.21 1.85 -14.63
N LEU A 165 -11.13 1.07 -14.74
CA LEU A 165 -10.08 1.31 -15.74
C LEU A 165 -10.39 0.65 -17.09
N ALA A 166 -11.44 -0.18 -17.19
CA ALA A 166 -11.96 -0.65 -18.47
C ALA A 166 -12.37 0.53 -19.37
N VAL A 167 -12.81 1.64 -18.77
CA VAL A 167 -13.12 2.92 -19.43
C VAL A 167 -11.93 3.47 -20.23
N ILE A 168 -10.70 3.20 -19.76
CA ILE A 168 -9.45 3.58 -20.43
C ILE A 168 -8.77 2.41 -21.14
N GLY A 169 -9.43 1.25 -21.25
CA GLY A 169 -8.93 0.08 -21.97
C GLY A 169 -8.13 -0.93 -21.14
N ILE A 170 -8.15 -0.84 -19.81
CA ILE A 170 -7.53 -1.83 -18.91
C ILE A 170 -8.63 -2.61 -18.17
N PRO A 171 -9.16 -3.70 -18.74
CA PRO A 171 -10.30 -4.42 -18.19
C PRO A 171 -9.98 -5.12 -16.86
N GLY A 172 -11.00 -5.29 -16.02
CA GLY A 172 -10.91 -6.02 -14.74
C GLY A 172 -10.10 -5.32 -13.64
N ARG A 173 -9.63 -4.09 -13.85
CA ARG A 173 -8.94 -3.27 -12.83
C ARG A 173 -9.74 -2.02 -12.54
N TYR A 174 -9.61 -1.53 -11.31
CA TYR A 174 -10.19 -0.27 -10.87
C TYR A 174 -9.16 0.53 -10.10
N LYS A 175 -9.32 1.86 -10.16
CA LYS A 175 -8.61 2.80 -9.30
C LYS A 175 -9.49 3.10 -8.10
N GLU A 176 -8.91 3.02 -6.92
CA GLU A 176 -9.49 3.47 -5.67
C GLU A 176 -8.71 4.71 -5.19
N ALA A 177 -9.43 5.78 -4.84
CA ALA A 177 -8.85 7.00 -4.31
C ALA A 177 -9.46 7.30 -2.94
N GLN A 178 -8.66 7.21 -1.90
CA GLN A 178 -9.07 7.42 -0.52
C GLN A 178 -9.10 8.92 -0.20
N HIS A 179 -10.19 9.39 0.40
CA HIS A 179 -10.40 10.80 0.74
C HIS A 179 -11.33 10.97 1.93
N ASP A 180 -11.35 12.16 2.51
CA ASP A 180 -12.25 12.51 3.61
C ASP A 180 -13.72 12.35 3.17
N ALA A 181 -14.53 11.67 3.99
CA ALA A 181 -15.94 11.42 3.70
C ALA A 181 -16.77 12.71 3.58
N GLN A 182 -16.34 13.82 4.18
CA GLN A 182 -16.99 15.14 4.07
C GLN A 182 -16.76 15.80 2.71
N LEU A 183 -15.71 15.40 1.99
CA LEU A 183 -15.46 15.90 0.65
C LEU A 183 -16.24 15.09 -0.39
N ASN A 184 -16.74 15.76 -1.43
CA ASN A 184 -17.47 15.08 -2.52
C ASN A 184 -16.53 14.42 -3.53
N ARG A 185 -15.25 14.77 -3.50
CA ARG A 185 -14.23 14.25 -4.40
C ARG A 185 -12.87 14.22 -3.71
N PRO A 186 -12.01 13.25 -4.07
CA PRO A 186 -10.63 13.24 -3.62
C PRO A 186 -9.90 14.54 -3.98
N PRO A 187 -9.17 15.15 -3.03
CA PRO A 187 -8.26 16.26 -3.30
C PRO A 187 -7.21 15.90 -4.37
N ALA A 188 -6.66 16.91 -5.04
CA ALA A 188 -5.62 16.70 -6.03
C ALA A 188 -4.28 16.27 -5.39
N ASP A 189 -4.01 16.75 -4.18
CA ASP A 189 -2.78 16.48 -3.42
C ASP A 189 -3.08 15.60 -2.19
N GLY A 190 -2.11 14.77 -1.79
CA GLY A 190 -2.20 13.93 -0.60
C GLY A 190 -3.19 12.75 -0.65
N THR A 191 -3.95 12.58 -1.75
CA THR A 191 -4.87 11.46 -1.92
C THR A 191 -4.11 10.15 -2.12
N ILE A 192 -4.35 9.17 -1.26
CA ILE A 192 -3.82 7.81 -1.42
C ILE A 192 -4.60 7.12 -2.54
N ILE A 193 -3.88 6.71 -3.59
CA ILE A 193 -4.44 6.06 -4.77
C ILE A 193 -3.91 4.63 -4.88
N GLU A 194 -4.82 3.67 -4.98
CA GLU A 194 -4.48 2.27 -5.21
C GLU A 194 -5.11 1.76 -6.50
N TYR A 195 -4.35 0.95 -7.24
CA TYR A 195 -4.79 0.30 -8.46
C TYR A 195 -5.03 -1.18 -8.17
N LYS A 196 -6.30 -1.55 -8.03
CA LYS A 196 -6.71 -2.88 -7.56
C LYS A 196 -7.34 -3.70 -8.68
N ARG A 197 -7.34 -5.01 -8.49
CA ARG A 197 -8.03 -5.99 -9.33
C ARG A 197 -8.98 -6.77 -8.45
N ILE A 198 -10.23 -6.91 -8.90
CA ILE A 198 -11.19 -7.77 -8.20
C ILE A 198 -10.83 -9.24 -8.44
N ARG A 199 -10.72 -10.00 -7.35
CA ARG A 199 -10.45 -11.44 -7.37
C ARG A 199 -11.65 -12.17 -7.98
N LYS A 200 -11.39 -13.22 -8.75
CA LYS A 200 -12.44 -14.07 -9.33
C LYS A 200 -13.37 -14.65 -8.26
N GLN A 201 -12.79 -15.03 -7.13
CA GLN A 201 -13.52 -15.51 -5.94
C GLN A 201 -14.56 -14.50 -5.45
N THR A 202 -14.24 -13.21 -5.43
CA THR A 202 -15.19 -12.16 -5.03
C THR A 202 -16.42 -12.14 -5.93
N PHE A 203 -16.27 -12.33 -7.24
CA PHE A 203 -17.42 -12.41 -8.15
C PHE A 203 -18.28 -13.66 -7.94
N ALA A 204 -17.72 -14.73 -7.39
CA ALA A 204 -18.49 -15.93 -7.04
C ALA A 204 -19.34 -15.73 -5.78
N LEU A 205 -18.97 -14.78 -4.91
CA LEU A 205 -19.68 -14.53 -3.66
C LEU A 205 -21.03 -13.87 -3.87
N TYR A 206 -21.23 -13.04 -4.90
CA TYR A 206 -22.44 -12.21 -5.03
C TYR A 206 -22.92 -12.04 -6.48
N GLN A 207 -24.10 -11.46 -6.68
CA GLN A 207 -24.66 -11.15 -7.99
C GLN A 207 -24.53 -9.65 -8.27
N SER A 208 -23.69 -9.28 -9.24
CA SER A 208 -23.37 -7.88 -9.53
C SER A 208 -24.49 -7.08 -10.20
N THR A 209 -25.50 -7.73 -10.76
CA THR A 209 -26.67 -7.11 -11.39
C THR A 209 -27.88 -8.01 -11.22
N ALA A 210 -29.07 -7.41 -11.13
CA ALA A 210 -30.33 -8.16 -11.08
C ALA A 210 -30.54 -9.08 -12.31
N THR A 211 -29.90 -8.74 -13.43
CA THR A 211 -29.96 -9.47 -14.71
C THR A 211 -28.85 -10.49 -14.91
N GLY A 212 -27.90 -10.64 -13.96
CA GLY A 212 -26.84 -11.65 -13.99
C GLY A 212 -25.77 -11.48 -15.08
N LYS A 213 -25.88 -10.47 -15.95
CA LYS A 213 -24.86 -10.17 -16.97
C LYS A 213 -23.94 -9.07 -16.48
N THR A 214 -22.70 -9.43 -16.13
CA THR A 214 -21.59 -8.48 -15.91
C THR A 214 -21.24 -7.84 -17.24
N GLN A 215 -21.75 -6.64 -17.53
CA GLN A 215 -21.18 -5.82 -18.59
C GLN A 215 -20.23 -4.83 -17.95
N ASP A 216 -18.93 -5.02 -18.19
CA ASP A 216 -17.94 -3.97 -17.96
C ASP A 216 -18.42 -2.71 -18.69
N THR A 217 -18.49 -1.60 -17.97
CA THR A 217 -19.04 -0.35 -18.49
C THR A 217 -18.26 0.09 -19.73
N LYS A 218 -18.89 -0.06 -20.92
CA LYS A 218 -18.35 0.40 -22.22
C LYS A 218 -18.37 1.93 -22.39
N ALA A 219 -18.87 2.67 -21.40
CA ALA A 219 -18.92 4.12 -21.42
C ALA A 219 -17.55 4.71 -21.06
N GLY A 220 -16.62 4.65 -22.01
CA GLY A 220 -15.30 5.25 -21.92
C GLY A 220 -14.72 5.61 -23.28
N LYS A 221 -14.11 6.80 -23.39
CA LYS A 221 -13.30 7.13 -24.55
C LYS A 221 -12.00 6.33 -24.43
N SER A 222 -11.82 5.32 -25.28
CA SER A 222 -10.54 4.60 -25.38
C SER A 222 -9.37 5.58 -25.51
N LEU A 223 -8.31 5.37 -24.73
CA LEU A 223 -7.09 6.19 -24.76
C LEU A 223 -6.56 6.33 -26.21
N PHE A 224 -6.62 5.25 -26.99
CA PHE A 224 -6.20 5.19 -28.40
C PHE A 224 -7.09 5.96 -29.38
N ARG A 225 -8.24 6.48 -28.93
CA ARG A 225 -9.13 7.31 -29.78
C ARG A 225 -8.85 8.80 -29.61
N SER A 226 -7.93 9.19 -28.73
CA SER A 226 -7.54 10.60 -28.59
C SER A 226 -6.51 10.96 -29.68
N PRO A 227 -6.85 11.82 -30.65
CA PRO A 227 -5.97 12.11 -31.79
C PRO A 227 -4.64 12.74 -31.36
N LYS A 228 -4.63 13.47 -30.23
CA LYS A 228 -3.42 14.04 -29.63
C LYS A 228 -2.47 12.96 -29.10
N LEU A 229 -2.98 11.91 -28.44
CA LEU A 229 -2.14 10.82 -27.94
C LEU A 229 -1.63 9.93 -29.07
N VAL A 230 -2.48 9.67 -30.08
CA VAL A 230 -2.07 8.90 -31.28
C VAL A 230 -0.98 9.65 -32.04
N LEU A 231 -1.12 10.96 -32.22
CA LEU A 231 -0.08 11.79 -32.84
C LEU A 231 1.22 11.76 -32.03
N LEU A 232 1.15 11.86 -30.70
CA LEU A 232 2.32 11.78 -29.83
C LEU A 232 3.01 10.40 -29.90
N LEU A 233 2.23 9.32 -29.88
CA LEU A 233 2.76 7.95 -30.02
C LEU A 233 3.36 7.72 -31.41
N ALA A 234 2.74 8.24 -32.48
CA ALA A 234 3.27 8.18 -33.83
C ALA A 234 4.57 8.99 -33.97
N LEU A 235 4.66 10.15 -33.32
CA LEU A 235 5.86 10.98 -33.32
C LEU A 235 7.00 10.30 -32.54
N LEU A 236 6.70 9.69 -31.39
CA LEU A 236 7.66 8.91 -30.61
C LEU A 236 8.14 7.66 -31.38
N ALA A 237 7.24 6.93 -32.02
CA ALA A 237 7.60 5.80 -32.87
C ALA A 237 8.42 6.25 -34.09
N GLY A 238 8.10 7.42 -34.66
CA GLY A 238 8.83 8.05 -35.75
C GLY A 238 10.25 8.47 -35.35
N THR A 239 10.45 9.05 -34.16
CA THR A 239 11.80 9.41 -33.68
C THR A 239 12.63 8.16 -33.37
N ILE A 240 12.04 7.14 -32.75
CA ILE A 240 12.72 5.87 -32.50
C ILE A 240 13.10 5.19 -33.82
N GLY A 241 12.17 5.10 -34.77
CA GLY A 241 12.41 4.53 -36.09
C GLY A 241 13.45 5.32 -36.89
N PHE A 242 13.44 6.66 -36.78
CA PHE A 242 14.42 7.53 -37.42
C PHE A 242 15.83 7.34 -36.85
N VAL A 243 15.97 7.25 -35.52
CA VAL A 243 17.25 6.98 -34.86
C VAL A 243 17.77 5.58 -35.25
N TRP A 244 16.88 4.59 -35.36
CA TRP A 244 17.25 3.25 -35.79
C TRP A 244 17.68 3.22 -37.27
N TYR A 245 16.98 3.95 -38.13
CA TYR A 245 17.28 4.08 -39.56
C TYR A 245 18.58 4.84 -39.83
N MET A 246 18.87 5.90 -39.07
CA MET A 246 20.10 6.69 -39.20
C MET A 246 21.36 5.96 -38.71
N GLY A 247 21.21 4.78 -38.09
CA GLY A 247 22.31 4.05 -37.48
C GLY A 247 22.91 4.80 -36.28
N PRO A 248 23.94 4.23 -35.62
CA PRO A 248 24.60 4.91 -34.50
C PRO A 248 25.12 6.26 -34.97
N LEU A 249 24.76 7.33 -34.24
CA LEU A 249 25.24 8.70 -34.47
C LEU A 249 26.77 8.68 -34.62
N ARG A 250 27.25 8.79 -35.87
CA ARG A 250 28.65 9.06 -36.13
C ARG A 250 28.91 10.47 -35.64
N THR A 251 29.56 10.58 -34.49
CA THR A 251 30.12 11.83 -33.99
C THR A 251 31.00 12.42 -35.09
N ILE A 252 30.60 13.56 -35.65
CA ILE A 252 31.44 14.33 -36.55
C ILE A 252 32.57 14.89 -35.69
N GLY A 253 33.73 14.23 -35.74
CA GLY A 253 34.92 14.63 -34.99
C GLY A 253 35.80 13.48 -34.52
N ALA A 254 36.28 12.63 -35.43
CA ALA A 254 37.49 11.84 -35.21
C ALA A 254 38.10 11.44 -36.58
N PRO A 255 39.41 11.66 -36.81
CA PRO A 255 40.03 11.35 -38.09
C PRO A 255 40.13 9.83 -38.29
N ALA A 256 39.93 9.42 -39.54
CA ALA A 256 39.92 8.04 -39.98
C ALA A 256 41.28 7.34 -39.73
N ALA A 257 41.27 6.24 -38.98
CA ALA A 257 42.33 5.25 -39.05
C ALA A 257 42.02 4.32 -40.24
N ALA A 258 42.96 4.28 -41.19
CA ALA A 258 42.86 3.56 -42.44
C ALA A 258 42.81 2.03 -42.24
N THR A 259 41.88 1.39 -42.94
CA THR A 259 41.88 -0.05 -43.21
C THR A 259 42.89 -0.34 -44.33
N PRO A 260 43.76 -1.37 -44.23
CA PRO A 260 44.59 -1.79 -45.36
C PRO A 260 43.73 -2.55 -46.39
N ALA A 261 43.89 -2.18 -47.66
CA ALA A 261 43.27 -2.85 -48.80
C ALA A 261 44.17 -3.99 -49.32
N ASP A 262 43.53 -5.11 -49.64
CA ASP A 262 44.08 -6.23 -50.41
C ASP A 262 44.53 -5.79 -51.82
N ALA A 263 45.63 -6.38 -52.30
CA ALA A 263 46.02 -6.40 -53.71
C ALA A 263 46.39 -7.85 -54.12
N PRO A 264 45.95 -8.36 -55.30
CA PRO A 264 46.15 -9.75 -55.71
C PRO A 264 47.30 -9.95 -56.73
N GLY A 265 47.93 -11.14 -56.73
CA GLY A 265 48.62 -11.74 -57.90
C GLY A 265 49.97 -12.47 -57.67
N ASP A 266 49.91 -13.77 -57.30
CA ASP A 266 50.61 -15.00 -57.79
C ASP A 266 52.08 -15.03 -58.31
N PRO A 267 52.75 -16.22 -58.45
CA PRO A 267 52.93 -17.33 -57.50
C PRO A 267 54.39 -17.90 -57.54
N ALA A 268 54.92 -18.51 -56.45
CA ALA A 268 56.01 -19.52 -56.57
C ALA A 268 56.36 -20.22 -55.24
N GLN A 269 56.15 -21.54 -55.24
CA GLN A 269 57.09 -22.58 -54.78
C GLN A 269 57.22 -22.89 -53.27
N ALA A 270 56.64 -24.03 -52.89
CA ALA A 270 57.05 -24.90 -51.76
C ALA A 270 58.41 -25.57 -52.11
N PRO A 271 59.20 -26.18 -51.17
CA PRO A 271 58.74 -26.91 -49.99
C PRO A 271 59.62 -26.84 -48.71
N ALA A 272 59.08 -27.38 -47.61
CA ALA A 272 59.71 -28.35 -46.69
C ALA A 272 59.30 -28.11 -45.22
N ALA A 273 58.66 -29.11 -44.62
CA ALA A 273 58.67 -29.36 -43.18
C ALA A 273 59.89 -30.27 -42.87
N PRO A 274 60.44 -30.35 -41.63
CA PRO A 274 59.70 -30.99 -40.54
C PRO A 274 60.00 -30.51 -39.10
N ALA A 275 59.18 -31.07 -38.20
CA ALA A 275 59.47 -31.49 -36.83
C ALA A 275 59.30 -30.50 -35.66
N ALA A 276 58.54 -31.01 -34.68
CA ALA A 276 58.17 -30.46 -33.40
C ALA A 276 59.30 -30.49 -32.37
N VAL A 277 59.35 -29.52 -31.44
CA VAL A 277 59.80 -29.73 -30.05
C VAL A 277 59.10 -28.70 -29.12
N ALA A 278 58.91 -29.14 -27.87
CA ALA A 278 58.10 -28.59 -26.78
C ALA A 278 58.43 -27.18 -26.24
N ALA A 279 57.52 -26.72 -25.37
CA ALA A 279 57.46 -25.44 -24.64
C ALA A 279 58.72 -25.06 -23.83
N PRO A 280 58.85 -23.75 -23.48
CA PRO A 280 58.84 -23.41 -22.06
C PRO A 280 58.17 -22.07 -21.67
N ALA A 281 57.66 -22.10 -20.43
CA ALA A 281 57.64 -21.08 -19.37
C ALA A 281 57.42 -19.57 -19.65
N ARG A 282 56.45 -19.03 -18.90
CA ARG A 282 56.22 -17.59 -18.65
C ARG A 282 57.40 -16.93 -17.94
N PRO A 283 57.71 -15.66 -18.24
CA PRO A 283 58.41 -14.78 -17.30
C PRO A 283 57.41 -14.02 -16.42
N ALA A 284 57.69 -14.03 -15.12
CA ALA A 284 57.17 -13.07 -14.14
C ALA A 284 58.12 -11.87 -14.02
N ALA A 285 57.70 -10.88 -13.23
CA ALA A 285 58.37 -9.67 -12.74
C ALA A 285 58.10 -8.38 -13.55
N ASN A 286 57.82 -7.22 -12.96
CA ASN A 286 57.66 -6.78 -11.57
C ASN A 286 57.02 -5.38 -11.63
N SER A 287 56.04 -5.09 -10.78
CA SER A 287 55.64 -3.70 -10.49
C SER A 287 55.47 -3.55 -8.99
N PHE A 288 56.43 -2.85 -8.39
CA PHE A 288 56.47 -2.43 -7.00
C PHE A 288 55.31 -1.48 -6.67
N LEU A 289 54.57 -1.78 -5.59
CA LEU A 289 53.80 -0.81 -4.80
C LEU A 289 53.96 -1.15 -3.30
N PRO A 290 53.96 -0.14 -2.40
CA PRO A 290 54.47 -0.24 -1.03
C PRO A 290 53.58 -1.08 -0.09
N PRO A 291 54.16 -1.72 0.95
CA PRO A 291 53.42 -2.55 1.89
C PRO A 291 52.82 -1.73 3.02
N GLY A 292 51.53 -1.89 3.27
CA GLY A 292 50.92 -1.37 4.49
C GLY A 292 49.43 -1.12 4.37
N LEU A 293 48.65 -2.13 4.75
CA LEU A 293 47.29 -2.12 5.33
C LEU A 293 46.49 -3.31 4.78
N VAL A 294 46.87 -4.51 5.23
CA VAL A 294 45.98 -5.68 5.24
C VAL A 294 45.38 -5.74 6.64
N PRO A 295 44.06 -5.57 6.81
CA PRO A 295 43.34 -6.29 7.83
C PRO A 295 42.96 -7.65 7.23
N ASP A 296 43.48 -8.73 7.81
CA ASP A 296 43.10 -10.09 7.51
C ASP A 296 41.57 -10.25 7.59
N GLY A 297 40.97 -10.51 6.43
CA GLY A 297 39.58 -10.90 6.27
C GLY A 297 39.51 -11.91 5.13
N PRO A 298 38.63 -12.93 5.21
CA PRO A 298 38.62 -14.04 4.26
C PRO A 298 38.51 -13.50 2.84
N ALA A 299 39.46 -13.91 1.98
CA ALA A 299 39.52 -13.56 0.58
C ALA A 299 38.12 -13.74 -0.04
N ALA A 300 37.48 -12.62 -0.38
CA ALA A 300 36.17 -12.62 -0.99
C ALA A 300 36.26 -13.40 -2.30
N ALA A 301 35.41 -14.42 -2.44
CA ALA A 301 35.25 -15.16 -3.68
C ALA A 301 34.99 -14.18 -4.84
N PRO A 302 35.43 -14.49 -6.08
CA PRO A 302 35.16 -13.65 -7.23
C PRO A 302 33.65 -13.39 -7.33
N VAL A 303 33.27 -12.12 -7.24
CA VAL A 303 31.89 -11.67 -7.24
C VAL A 303 31.34 -11.84 -8.65
N ASP A 304 30.45 -12.81 -8.84
CA ASP A 304 29.65 -12.87 -10.06
C ASP A 304 28.60 -11.75 -10.02
N LEU A 305 28.85 -10.70 -10.80
CA LEU A 305 28.00 -9.51 -10.89
C LEU A 305 26.58 -9.81 -11.39
N ASN A 306 26.30 -11.03 -11.86
CA ASN A 306 24.97 -11.47 -12.29
C ASN A 306 24.26 -12.39 -11.28
N ALA A 307 24.87 -12.72 -10.14
CA ALA A 307 24.29 -13.69 -9.20
C ALA A 307 23.04 -13.18 -8.46
N HIS A 308 22.96 -11.88 -8.19
CA HIS A 308 21.80 -11.24 -7.57
C HIS A 308 21.78 -9.72 -7.83
N PRO A 309 20.62 -9.03 -7.67
CA PRO A 309 20.46 -7.60 -8.02
C PRO A 309 21.41 -6.62 -7.32
N PHE A 310 22.11 -7.07 -6.29
CA PHE A 310 23.05 -6.28 -5.48
C PHE A 310 24.41 -6.97 -5.35
N ALA A 311 24.81 -7.78 -6.34
CA ALA A 311 26.05 -8.56 -6.28
C ALA A 311 27.30 -7.69 -6.09
N ASP A 312 27.28 -6.46 -6.58
CA ASP A 312 28.34 -5.46 -6.41
C ASP A 312 28.42 -4.85 -5.00
N ARG A 313 27.54 -5.24 -4.06
CA ARG A 313 27.42 -4.60 -2.74
C ARG A 313 27.51 -5.58 -1.59
N ARG A 314 28.17 -5.16 -0.52
CA ARG A 314 28.16 -5.86 0.77
C ARG A 314 26.88 -5.55 1.52
N ILE A 315 26.11 -6.58 1.83
CA ILE A 315 24.86 -6.47 2.62
C ILE A 315 25.17 -6.71 4.10
N SER A 316 24.67 -5.87 5.00
CA SER A 316 24.76 -6.02 6.46
C SER A 316 23.48 -5.56 7.16
N ILE A 317 23.21 -6.06 8.36
CA ILE A 317 22.05 -5.62 9.16
C ILE A 317 22.43 -4.38 9.97
N LEU A 318 21.60 -3.34 9.90
CA LEU A 318 21.72 -2.11 10.69
C LEU A 318 20.84 -2.11 11.93
N ALA A 319 19.58 -2.54 11.77
CA ALA A 319 18.60 -2.52 12.83
C ALA A 319 17.59 -3.65 12.64
N HIS A 320 17.05 -4.09 13.78
CA HIS A 320 15.95 -5.04 13.86
C HIS A 320 14.85 -4.43 14.74
N ALA A 321 13.61 -4.67 14.35
CA ALA A 321 12.44 -4.29 15.11
C ALA A 321 11.41 -5.43 15.02
N TYR A 322 10.81 -5.77 16.16
CA TYR A 322 9.74 -6.76 16.23
C TYR A 322 8.39 -6.08 16.46
N ARG A 323 7.37 -6.50 15.70
CA ARG A 323 5.98 -6.08 15.93
C ARG A 323 5.06 -7.29 15.89
N GLN A 324 4.24 -7.48 16.94
CA GLN A 324 3.30 -8.62 17.06
C GLN A 324 2.42 -8.86 15.82
N SER A 325 2.00 -7.81 15.12
CA SER A 325 1.16 -7.93 13.91
C SER A 325 1.92 -8.15 12.60
N ARG A 326 3.25 -7.97 12.57
CA ARG A 326 4.06 -8.00 11.33
C ARG A 326 5.33 -8.85 11.40
N GLY A 327 5.68 -9.41 12.56
CA GLY A 327 6.89 -10.20 12.77
C GLY A 327 8.17 -9.35 12.79
N ASP A 328 9.29 -9.99 12.43
CA ASP A 328 10.61 -9.36 12.37
C ASP A 328 10.76 -8.43 11.17
N ILE A 329 11.19 -7.20 11.44
CA ILE A 329 11.48 -6.17 10.44
C ILE A 329 12.95 -5.83 10.56
N TYR A 330 13.67 -5.89 9.45
CA TYR A 330 15.10 -5.58 9.39
C TYR A 330 15.35 -4.36 8.51
N LEU A 331 16.36 -3.58 8.87
CA LEU A 331 16.98 -2.56 8.03
C LEU A 331 18.38 -3.04 7.64
N PHE A 332 18.69 -3.03 6.35
CA PHE A 332 19.96 -3.46 5.79
C PHE A 332 20.73 -2.30 5.20
N ALA A 333 22.06 -2.31 5.37
CA ALA A 333 22.99 -1.46 4.64
C ALA A 333 23.61 -2.26 3.49
N LEU A 334 23.60 -1.67 2.28
CA LEU A 334 24.25 -2.17 1.10
C LEU A 334 25.36 -1.21 0.69
N GLU A 335 26.59 -1.59 0.95
CA GLU A 335 27.79 -0.76 0.73
C GLU A 335 28.51 -1.22 -0.54
N ASP A 336 28.80 -0.29 -1.45
CA ASP A 336 29.64 -0.58 -2.61
C ASP A 336 31.14 -0.45 -2.30
N PRO A 337 32.03 -0.95 -3.17
CA PRO A 337 33.48 -0.83 -2.99
C PRO A 337 34.01 0.61 -2.94
N THR A 338 33.23 1.59 -3.43
CA THR A 338 33.56 3.02 -3.39
C THR A 338 33.04 3.71 -2.12
N GLY A 339 32.41 2.97 -1.20
CA GLY A 339 31.90 3.46 0.08
C GLY A 339 30.50 4.07 0.03
N ARG A 340 29.76 3.97 -1.08
CA ARG A 340 28.38 4.48 -1.13
C ARG A 340 27.43 3.46 -0.50
N ARG A 341 26.58 3.95 0.39
CA ARG A 341 25.64 3.14 1.16
C ARG A 341 24.20 3.37 0.72
N LEU A 342 23.46 2.26 0.58
CA LEU A 342 22.02 2.23 0.36
C LEU A 342 21.38 1.55 1.58
N GLU A 343 20.26 2.09 2.06
CA GLU A 343 19.53 1.51 3.18
C GLU A 343 18.20 0.93 2.68
N LEU A 344 18.02 -0.37 2.87
CA LEU A 344 16.85 -1.10 2.41
C LEU A 344 16.22 -1.86 3.57
N THR A 345 14.89 -1.77 3.69
CA THR A 345 14.12 -2.61 4.62
C THR A 345 13.99 -4.03 4.09
N SER A 346 13.66 -4.99 4.97
CA SER A 346 13.33 -6.36 4.58
C SER A 346 12.26 -6.41 3.48
N TRP A 347 11.25 -5.52 3.51
CA TRP A 347 10.21 -5.43 2.48
C TRP A 347 10.73 -4.97 1.12
N GLN A 348 11.67 -4.03 1.10
CA GLN A 348 12.28 -3.55 -0.15
C GLN A 348 13.14 -4.65 -0.78
N LEU A 349 13.93 -5.38 0.01
CA LEU A 349 14.68 -6.54 -0.49
C LEU A 349 13.75 -7.65 -1.00
N ILE A 350 12.64 -7.93 -0.31
CA ILE A 350 11.62 -8.88 -0.80
C ILE A 350 11.03 -8.39 -2.13
N GLY A 351 10.74 -7.09 -2.24
CA GLY A 351 10.27 -6.47 -3.48
C GLY A 351 11.28 -6.56 -4.63
N SER A 352 12.58 -6.65 -4.33
CA SER A 352 13.66 -6.88 -5.31
C SER A 352 13.85 -8.35 -5.69
N GLY A 353 13.03 -9.27 -5.16
CA GLY A 353 13.07 -10.69 -5.49
C GLY A 353 13.81 -11.58 -4.48
N TYR A 354 14.29 -11.03 -3.35
CA TYR A 354 14.92 -11.82 -2.31
C TYR A 354 13.88 -12.53 -1.43
N ARG A 355 14.22 -13.73 -0.98
CA ARG A 355 13.58 -14.38 0.16
C ARG A 355 14.40 -14.08 1.42
N VAL A 356 13.80 -13.35 2.35
CA VAL A 356 14.40 -12.98 3.64
C VAL A 356 13.89 -13.96 4.70
N THR A 357 14.76 -14.78 5.25
CA THR A 357 14.42 -15.75 6.32
C THR A 357 15.04 -15.30 7.64
N PRO A 358 14.26 -14.78 8.59
CA PRO A 358 14.74 -14.42 9.93
C PRO A 358 15.34 -15.63 10.65
N LYS A 359 16.53 -15.47 11.24
CA LYS A 359 17.16 -16.50 12.10
C LYS A 359 17.45 -15.98 13.52
N GLY A 360 17.36 -14.68 13.73
CA GLY A 360 17.52 -13.99 15.02
C GLY A 360 17.63 -12.49 14.82
N GLU A 361 17.84 -11.73 15.90
CA GLU A 361 17.88 -10.25 15.86
C GLU A 361 18.99 -9.69 14.95
N CYS A 362 20.13 -10.38 14.88
CA CYS A 362 21.29 -9.96 14.10
C CYS A 362 21.73 -10.99 13.05
N VAL A 363 20.86 -11.94 12.69
CA VAL A 363 21.17 -12.98 11.71
C VAL A 363 19.97 -13.22 10.80
N VAL A 364 20.19 -13.09 9.49
CA VAL A 364 19.18 -13.30 8.47
C VAL A 364 19.77 -14.13 7.33
N GLU A 365 19.01 -15.08 6.82
CA GLU A 365 19.36 -15.82 5.61
C GLU A 365 18.65 -15.20 4.41
N LEU A 366 19.42 -14.66 3.47
CA LEU A 366 18.94 -14.14 2.19
C LEU A 366 19.09 -15.21 1.10
N ARG A 367 18.06 -15.38 0.27
CA ARG A 367 18.11 -16.20 -0.94
C ARG A 367 17.60 -15.43 -2.15
N TYR A 368 18.23 -15.60 -3.30
CA TYR A 368 17.81 -15.07 -4.58
C TYR A 368 18.07 -16.15 -5.63
N GLU A 369 17.00 -16.73 -6.18
CA GLU A 369 17.11 -17.91 -7.06
C GLU A 369 17.99 -19.02 -6.42
N ASP A 370 19.12 -19.35 -7.03
CA ASP A 370 20.09 -20.34 -6.52
C ASP A 370 21.12 -19.74 -5.55
N TRP A 371 21.22 -18.41 -5.47
CA TRP A 371 22.12 -17.71 -4.58
C TRP A 371 21.57 -17.69 -3.14
N LYS A 372 22.47 -17.92 -2.17
CA LYS A 372 22.14 -17.92 -0.74
C LYS A 372 23.29 -17.32 0.06
N GLN A 373 22.98 -16.43 0.98
CA GLN A 373 23.95 -15.87 1.93
C GLN A 373 23.33 -15.64 3.30
N THR A 374 24.10 -15.94 4.35
CA THR A 374 23.78 -15.51 5.71
C THR A 374 24.38 -14.13 5.96
N VAL A 375 23.51 -13.18 6.29
CA VAL A 375 23.86 -11.79 6.58
C VAL A 375 23.75 -11.55 8.08
N THR A 376 24.72 -10.84 8.63
CA THR A 376 24.77 -10.50 10.06
C THR A 376 24.86 -9.00 10.28
N CYS A 377 24.64 -8.56 11.52
CA CYS A 377 24.95 -7.19 11.92
C CYS A 377 26.43 -6.88 11.70
N ALA A 378 26.74 -5.68 11.21
CA ALA A 378 28.11 -5.25 10.95
C ALA A 378 28.97 -5.10 12.23
N GLY A 379 28.32 -4.99 13.39
CA GLY A 379 28.96 -4.64 14.65
C GLY A 379 29.52 -3.22 14.62
N ARG A 380 29.86 -2.67 15.79
CA ARG A 380 30.59 -1.39 15.86
C ARG A 380 32.08 -1.72 15.82
N GLN A 381 32.85 -1.10 14.92
CA GLN A 381 34.31 -1.18 15.00
C GLN A 381 34.76 -0.61 16.36
N ALA A 382 35.58 -1.36 17.09
CA ALA A 382 36.23 -0.87 18.30
C ALA A 382 37.36 0.09 17.89
N GLY A 383 37.05 1.39 17.83
CA GLY A 383 38.04 2.45 17.63
C GLY A 383 37.36 3.80 17.49
N ALA A 384 37.73 4.89 18.15
CA ALA A 384 38.68 5.11 19.25
C ALA A 384 37.91 5.79 20.38
N VAL A 385 38.25 5.48 21.64
CA VAL A 385 37.78 6.29 22.77
C VAL A 385 38.34 7.69 22.53
N ALA A 386 37.51 8.62 22.08
CA ALA A 386 37.83 10.03 22.13
C ALA A 386 38.00 10.36 23.60
N SER A 387 39.25 10.47 24.05
CA SER A 387 39.61 10.97 25.36
C SER A 387 38.86 12.29 25.56
N ILE A 388 37.91 12.31 26.48
CA ILE A 388 37.30 13.54 26.93
C ILE A 388 38.40 14.29 27.67
N ALA A 389 39.01 15.26 27.00
CA ALA A 389 39.89 16.21 27.65
C ALA A 389 39.07 16.97 28.70
N PRO A 390 39.53 17.05 29.97
CA PRO A 390 38.84 17.85 30.97
C PRO A 390 38.91 19.32 30.55
N ALA A 391 37.75 19.96 30.42
CA ALA A 391 37.67 21.38 30.14
C ALA A 391 38.25 22.18 31.32
N VAL A 392 39.19 23.07 31.00
CA VAL A 392 39.77 24.06 31.92
C VAL A 392 38.65 24.98 32.45
N PRO A 393 38.58 25.28 33.76
CA PRO A 393 37.55 26.14 34.30
C PRO A 393 37.83 27.60 33.90
N VAL A 394 36.87 28.23 33.21
CA VAL A 394 36.86 29.68 33.00
C VAL A 394 36.29 30.33 34.24
N ALA A 395 37.05 31.26 34.83
CA ALA A 395 36.68 32.00 36.03
C ALA A 395 35.41 32.85 35.83
N ALA A 396 34.56 32.83 36.85
CA ALA A 396 33.32 33.59 36.90
C ALA A 396 33.58 35.09 37.12
N SER A 397 33.03 35.94 36.26
CA SER A 397 32.72 37.33 36.62
C SER A 397 31.32 37.37 37.20
N ALA A 398 31.24 37.79 38.45
CA ALA A 398 30.01 38.04 39.18
C ALA A 398 29.35 39.31 38.65
N ASP A 399 28.17 39.18 38.04
CA ASP A 399 27.05 40.12 38.16
C ASP A 399 25.85 39.59 37.36
N ALA A 400 24.98 38.82 38.03
CA ALA A 400 23.58 38.64 37.65
C ALA A 400 22.78 38.07 38.85
N PRO A 401 21.60 38.64 39.18
CA PRO A 401 20.86 38.27 40.39
C PRO A 401 20.08 36.97 40.23
N ALA A 402 19.71 36.43 41.40
CA ALA A 402 19.32 35.06 41.69
C ALA A 402 18.05 34.51 40.99
N ARG A 403 18.07 33.17 40.81
CA ARG A 403 16.97 32.30 40.38
C ARG A 403 15.68 32.56 41.17
N GLY A 404 14.65 33.00 40.47
CA GLY A 404 13.25 32.98 40.90
C GLY A 404 12.48 31.88 40.18
N GLN A 405 11.69 31.13 40.94
CA GLN A 405 10.80 30.05 40.53
C GLN A 405 9.90 30.44 39.35
N SER A 406 9.78 29.60 38.33
CA SER A 406 8.78 29.77 37.28
C SER A 406 7.39 29.39 37.84
N PRO A 407 6.37 30.27 37.76
CA PRO A 407 5.07 29.99 38.32
C PRO A 407 4.29 28.99 37.46
N LEU A 408 3.79 27.93 38.11
CA LEU A 408 2.68 27.11 37.63
C LEU A 408 1.42 27.98 37.59
N THR A 409 0.91 28.27 36.40
CA THR A 409 -0.44 28.86 36.25
C THR A 409 -1.46 27.72 36.27
N ILE A 410 -2.02 27.45 37.45
CA ILE A 410 -3.26 26.69 37.59
C ILE A 410 -4.39 27.61 37.14
N VAL A 411 -5.13 27.23 36.10
CA VAL A 411 -6.38 27.90 35.73
C VAL A 411 -7.47 27.34 36.66
N PRO A 412 -8.04 28.13 37.58
CA PRO A 412 -9.17 27.69 38.37
C PRO A 412 -10.43 27.62 37.49
N ASP A 413 -11.28 26.64 37.75
CA ASP A 413 -12.60 26.46 37.14
C ASP A 413 -13.34 27.80 37.01
N SER A 414 -13.47 28.29 35.77
CA SER A 414 -14.36 29.39 35.48
C SER A 414 -15.76 28.85 35.28
N GLU A 415 -16.61 29.18 36.25
CA GLU A 415 -18.04 29.07 36.20
C GLU A 415 -18.59 29.48 34.82
N TYR A 416 -19.43 28.62 34.30
CA TYR A 416 -20.17 28.77 33.05
C TYR A 416 -21.15 29.95 33.19
N ALA A 417 -20.68 31.17 32.90
CA ALA A 417 -21.55 32.34 32.84
C ALA A 417 -22.54 32.20 31.68
N SER A 418 -23.79 31.93 32.03
CA SER A 418 -25.05 32.18 31.32
C SER A 418 -24.95 32.85 29.94
N ARG A 419 -25.35 32.12 28.90
CA ARG A 419 -25.59 32.66 27.55
C ARG A 419 -26.85 33.55 27.55
N PRO A 420 -26.79 34.82 27.10
CA PRO A 420 -27.95 35.70 27.06
C PRO A 420 -28.59 35.69 25.66
N TRP A 421 -29.08 34.55 25.18
CA TRP A 421 -29.93 34.50 23.97
C TRP A 421 -30.97 33.38 24.05
N ARG A 422 -31.90 33.52 24.99
CA ARG A 422 -33.27 33.01 24.90
C ARG A 422 -34.21 33.97 25.63
N HIS A 423 -34.75 34.92 24.88
CA HIS A 423 -36.05 35.51 25.18
C HIS A 423 -36.83 35.68 23.87
N LYS A 424 -37.68 34.68 23.63
CA LYS A 424 -39.01 34.67 22.98
C LYS A 424 -39.21 33.38 22.19
#